data_AF-A0A6L6CXB9-F1
#
_entry.id   AF-A0A6L6CXB9-F1
#
_cell.length_a   1.000
_cell.length_b   1.000
_cell.length_c   1.000
_cell.angle_alpha   90.00
_cell.angle_beta   90.00
_cell.angle_gamma   90.00
#
_symmetry.space_group_name_H-M   'P 1'
#
loop_
_entity.id
_entity.type
_entity.pdbx_description
1 polymer ?
#
loop_
_entity_poly.entity_id
_entity_poly.type
_entity_poly.pdbx_seq_one_letter_code
_entity_poly.pdbx_strand_id
1 'polypeptide(L)' 'MDWRHEAACRDEDPELFFPIGNTGPAILQIEEAKAVCRRCKVIEP' A
#
# COMPACT_ATOMS: atom_id res chain seq x y z
N MET A 1 -14.49 12.76 10.39
CA MET A 1 -13.48 12.33 9.42
C MET A 1 -12.57 11.38 10.19
N ASP A 2 -12.43 10.12 9.73
CA ASP A 2 -11.62 9.09 10.40
C ASP A 2 -10.30 8.88 9.64
N TRP A 3 -9.40 8.06 10.19
CA TRP A 3 -8.09 7.75 9.60
C TRP A 3 -8.17 7.25 8.15
N ARG A 4 -9.31 6.65 7.73
CA ARG A 4 -9.50 6.15 6.36
C ARG A 4 -9.54 7.27 5.33
N HIS A 5 -9.93 8.47 5.73
CA HIS A 5 -9.92 9.65 4.87
C HIS A 5 -8.50 10.21 4.67
N GLU A 6 -7.58 9.88 5.56
CA GLU A 6 -6.18 10.33 5.53
C GLU A 6 -5.22 9.24 5.02
N ALA A 7 -5.75 8.05 4.68
CA ALA A 7 -4.98 6.92 4.19
C ALA A 7 -4.45 7.18 2.77
N ALA A 8 -3.13 7.17 2.60
CA ALA A 8 -2.49 7.40 1.31
C ALA A 8 -2.86 6.34 0.24
N CYS A 9 -3.23 5.13 0.66
CA CYS A 9 -3.67 4.05 -0.24
C CYS A 9 -5.05 4.29 -0.86
N ARG A 10 -5.83 5.26 -0.37
CA ARG A 10 -7.13 5.62 -0.92
C ARG A 10 -7.05 6.14 -2.36
N ASP A 11 -5.93 6.77 -2.71
CA ASP A 11 -5.71 7.41 -4.02
C ASP A 11 -4.90 6.51 -4.98
N GLU A 12 -4.67 5.25 -4.61
CA GLU A 12 -3.92 4.25 -5.38
C GLU A 12 -4.86 3.18 -5.95
N ASP A 13 -4.38 2.41 -6.94
CA ASP A 13 -5.12 1.23 -7.42
C ASP A 13 -5.25 0.18 -6.30
N PRO A 14 -6.48 -0.26 -5.94
CA PRO A 14 -6.67 -1.30 -4.93
C PRO A 14 -5.87 -2.58 -5.20
N GLU A 15 -5.73 -2.99 -6.47
CA GLU A 15 -5.06 -4.24 -6.84
C GLU A 15 -3.56 -4.22 -6.48
N LEU A 16 -2.95 -3.03 -6.35
CA LEU A 16 -1.56 -2.87 -5.89
C LEU A 16 -1.33 -3.57 -4.54
N PHE A 17 -2.34 -3.59 -3.67
CA PHE A 17 -2.25 -4.16 -2.32
C PHE A 17 -2.60 -5.65 -2.25
N PHE A 18 -2.93 -6.29 -3.38
CA PHE A 18 -3.30 -7.72 -3.46
C PHE A 18 -2.40 -8.50 -4.42
N PRO A 19 -1.10 -8.65 -4.13
CA PRO A 19 -0.18 -9.40 -4.98
C PRO A 19 -0.51 -10.91 -5.01
N ILE A 20 -0.36 -11.52 -6.19
CA ILE A 20 -0.49 -12.97 -6.35
C ILE A 20 0.85 -13.63 -5.99
N GLY A 21 0.94 -14.11 -4.75
CA GLY A 21 2.14 -14.74 -4.21
C GLY A 21 3.14 -13.73 -3.62
N ASN A 22 4.36 -14.20 -3.35
CA ASN A 22 5.41 -13.42 -2.70
C ASN A 22 6.78 -13.59 -3.37
N THR A 23 6.79 -14.07 -4.61
CA THR A 23 8.00 -14.31 -5.40
C THR A 23 7.86 -13.72 -6.80
N GLY A 24 8.98 -13.57 -7.50
CA GLY A 24 8.98 -13.10 -8.88
C GLY A 24 8.36 -11.70 -9.01
N PRO A 25 7.41 -11.47 -9.93
CA PRO A 25 6.76 -10.16 -10.13
C PRO A 25 6.10 -9.59 -8.87
N ALA A 26 5.61 -10.45 -7.96
CA ALA A 26 4.98 -10.01 -6.72
C ALA A 26 5.93 -9.22 -5.82
N ILE A 27 7.25 -9.43 -5.91
CA ILE A 27 8.24 -8.67 -5.12
C ILE A 27 8.18 -7.18 -5.46
N LEU A 28 8.06 -6.84 -6.75
CA LEU A 28 7.98 -5.44 -7.17
C LEU A 28 6.67 -4.80 -6.69
N GLN A 29 5.54 -5.49 -6.88
CA GLN A 29 4.23 -5.04 -6.41
C GLN A 29 4.21 -4.83 -4.89
N ILE A 30 4.80 -5.75 -4.12
CA ILE A 30 4.95 -5.62 -2.66
C ILE A 30 5.78 -4.39 -2.29
N GLU A 31 6.91 -4.15 -2.96
CA GLU A 31 7.75 -2.98 -2.66
C GLU A 31 7.10 -1.65 -3.04
N GLU A 32 6.32 -1.62 -4.12
CA GLU A 32 5.49 -0.47 -4.50
C GLU A 32 4.39 -0.20 -3.46
N ALA A 33 3.64 -1.23 -3.05
CA ALA A 33 2.63 -1.11 -1.99
C ALA A 33 3.25 -0.63 -0.67
N LYS A 34 4.41 -1.16 -0.28
CA LYS A 34 5.15 -0.68 0.90
C LYS A 34 5.62 0.76 0.75
N ALA A 35 5.96 1.22 -0.45
CA ALA A 35 6.33 2.62 -0.68
C ALA A 35 5.16 3.56 -0.36
N VAL A 36 3.93 3.16 -0.70
CA VAL A 36 2.71 3.90 -0.30
C VAL A 36 2.56 3.91 1.21
N CYS A 37 2.72 2.75 1.88
CA CYS A 37 2.62 2.67 3.34
C CYS A 37 3.64 3.57 4.05
N ARG A 38 4.89 3.60 3.57
CA ARG A 38 5.97 4.43 4.17
C ARG A 38 5.71 5.94 4.12
N ARG A 39 4.90 6.41 3.17
CA ARG A 39 4.50 7.83 3.06
C ARG A 39 3.11 8.13 3.66
N CYS A 40 2.44 7.12 4.21
CA CYS A 40 1.08 7.23 4.73
C CYS A 40 1.09 7.91 6.11
N LYS A 41 0.22 8.91 6.32
CA LYS A 41 0.15 9.67 7.59
C LYS A 41 -0.49 8.90 8.73
N VAL A 42 -1.20 7.82 8.40
CA VAL A 42 -1.98 7.00 9.35
C VAL A 42 -1.33 5.63 9.60
N ILE A 43 -0.04 5.47 9.27
CA ILE A 43 0.73 4.29 9.68
C ILE A 43 1.11 4.42 11.16
N GLU A 44 0.91 3.35 11.93
CA GLU A 44 1.41 3.29 13.31
C GLU A 44 2.94 3.06 13.31
N PRO A 45 3.68 3.60 14.30
CA PRO A 45 5.10 3.33 14.47
C PRO A 45 5.44 1.87 14.76
#